data_AF-A0A386C932-F1
#
_entry.id   AF-A0A386C932-F1
#
_cell.length_a   1.000
_cell.length_b   1.000
_cell.length_c   1.000
_cell.angle_alpha   90.00
_cell.angle_beta   90.00
_cell.angle_gamma   90.00
#
_symmetry.space_group_name_H-M   'P 1'
#
loop_
_entity.id
_entity.type
_entity.pdbx_description
1 polymer ?
#
loop_
_entity_poly.entity_id
_entity_poly.type
_entity_poly.pdbx_seq_one_letter_code
_entity_poly.pdbx_strand_id
1 'polypeptide(L)'
;MLGASGYAGRELCELIARHPGLALGFAAANSRAGETISVAGRPVTLLGPDDVRLDQAEVVFSALPHGASIRWVEAARSAGAKVVDLSADLRPGNGAPTEGPLAGAPYGLTELMRQELFGADVVANPGCYPT
;
A
#
# COMPACT_ATOMS: atom_id res chain seq x y z
N MET A 1 -1.32 -0.31 -6.71
CA MET A 1 -1.42 0.86 -5.82
C MET A 1 -2.87 1.14 -5.46
N LEU A 2 -3.25 0.99 -4.19
CA LEU A 2 -4.57 1.37 -3.67
C LEU A 2 -4.53 2.78 -3.10
N GLY A 3 -5.55 3.60 -3.36
CA GLY A 3 -5.57 5.00 -2.92
C GLY A 3 -4.73 5.94 -3.80
N ALA A 4 -4.54 5.59 -5.07
CA ALA A 4 -3.68 6.30 -6.01
C ALA A 4 -4.16 7.73 -6.36
N SER A 5 -5.38 8.13 -5.99
CA SER A 5 -5.87 9.49 -6.17
C SER A 5 -5.46 10.45 -5.05
N GLY A 6 -5.06 9.93 -3.88
CA GLY A 6 -4.58 10.72 -2.75
C GLY A 6 -3.14 11.20 -2.96
N TYR A 7 -2.70 12.17 -2.15
CA TYR A 7 -1.36 12.76 -2.28
C TYR A 7 -0.24 11.72 -2.17
N ALA A 8 -0.16 11.02 -1.04
CA ALA A 8 0.82 9.94 -0.83
C ALA A 8 0.72 8.87 -1.92
N GLY A 9 -0.50 8.61 -2.39
CA GLY A 9 -0.73 7.63 -3.44
C GLY A 9 -0.13 8.02 -4.78
N ARG A 10 -0.29 9.28 -5.17
CA ARG A 10 0.26 9.84 -6.41
C ARG A 10 1.78 9.94 -6.36
N GLU A 11 2.34 10.44 -5.26
CA GLU A 11 3.79 10.53 -5.08
C GLU A 11 4.44 9.14 -5.16
N LEU A 12 3.82 8.12 -4.57
CA LEU A 12 4.34 6.76 -4.66
C LEU A 12 4.22 6.17 -6.07
N CYS A 13 3.13 6.44 -6.80
CA CYS A 13 3.04 6.08 -8.22
C CYS A 13 4.19 6.71 -9.03
N GLU A 14 4.51 7.98 -8.78
CA GLU A 14 5.63 8.69 -9.41
C GLU A 14 6.98 8.04 -9.08
N LEU A 15 7.21 7.65 -7.82
CA LEU A 15 8.42 6.94 -7.40
C LEU A 15 8.52 5.57 -8.08
N ILE A 16 7.44 4.78 -8.07
CA ILE A 16 7.38 3.45 -8.70
C ILE A 16 7.69 3.55 -10.20
N ALA A 17 7.11 4.52 -10.89
CA ALA A 17 7.31 4.69 -12.33
C ALA A 17 8.76 5.00 -12.73
N ARG A 18 9.59 5.44 -11.78
CA ARG A 18 11.04 5.71 -11.98
C ARG A 18 11.93 4.65 -11.34
N HIS A 19 11.37 3.69 -10.62
CA HIS A 19 12.14 2.71 -9.87
C HIS A 19 12.62 1.57 -10.78
N PRO A 20 13.92 1.21 -10.79
CA PRO A 20 14.47 0.24 -11.76
C PRO A 20 13.98 -1.19 -11.54
N GLY A 21 13.53 -1.53 -10.33
CA GLY A 21 13.04 -2.86 -9.96
C GLY A 21 11.53 -2.95 -9.76
N LEU A 22 10.75 -1.91 -10.08
CA LEU A 22 9.30 -1.94 -9.94
C LEU A 22 8.63 -1.40 -11.20
N ALA A 23 7.44 -1.91 -11.48
CA ALA A 23 6.56 -1.38 -12.52
C ALA A 23 5.16 -1.16 -11.92
N LEU A 24 4.49 -0.09 -12.33
CA LEU A 24 3.15 0.20 -11.85
C LEU A 24 2.14 -0.76 -12.50
N GLY A 25 1.78 -1.84 -11.80
CA GLY A 25 0.83 -2.84 -12.29
C GLY A 25 -0.64 -2.39 -12.27
N PHE A 26 -1.02 -1.58 -11.27
CA PHE A 26 -2.34 -0.95 -11.20
C PHE A 26 -2.32 0.31 -10.33
N ALA A 27 -3.26 1.21 -10.58
CA ALA A 27 -3.59 2.35 -9.74
C ALA A 27 -5.10 2.38 -9.50
N ALA A 28 -5.52 2.39 -8.23
CA ALA A 28 -6.93 2.31 -7.86
C ALA A 28 -7.35 3.47 -6.96
N ALA A 29 -8.57 3.94 -7.15
CA ALA A 29 -9.19 4.98 -6.35
C ALA A 29 -10.69 4.71 -6.23
N ASN A 30 -11.26 5.01 -5.06
CA ASN A 30 -12.69 4.78 -4.85
C ASN A 30 -13.55 5.82 -5.60
N SER A 31 -13.59 7.07 -5.12
CA SER A 31 -14.44 8.13 -5.70
C SER A 31 -13.99 8.64 -7.07
N ARG A 32 -12.78 8.27 -7.52
CA ARG A 32 -12.16 8.76 -8.77
C ARG A 32 -11.85 7.64 -9.76
N ALA A 33 -12.51 6.49 -9.61
CA ALA A 33 -12.42 5.41 -10.60
C ALA A 33 -12.84 5.90 -11.99
N GLY A 34 -12.15 5.44 -13.03
CA GLY A 34 -12.34 5.84 -14.42
C GLY A 34 -11.60 7.13 -14.83
N GLU A 35 -11.15 7.94 -13.88
CA GLU A 35 -10.35 9.12 -14.19
C GLU A 35 -8.94 8.73 -14.65
N THR A 36 -8.39 9.48 -15.60
CA THR A 36 -7.00 9.31 -16.05
C THR A 36 -6.11 10.38 -15.43
N ILE A 37 -5.04 9.95 -14.78
CA ILE A 37 -3.99 10.81 -14.21
C ILE A 37 -2.71 10.67 -15.03
N SER A 38 -1.82 11.67 -14.93
CA SER A 38 -0.45 11.55 -15.43
C SER A 38 0.44 10.99 -14.32
N VAL A 39 1.17 9.92 -14.62
CA VAL A 39 2.22 9.35 -13.76
C VAL A 39 3.51 9.31 -14.57
N ALA A 40 4.53 10.04 -14.13
CA ALA A 40 5.81 10.19 -14.84
C ALA A 40 5.64 10.55 -16.34
N GLY A 41 4.66 11.40 -16.65
CA GLY A 41 4.36 11.84 -18.02
C GLY A 41 3.56 10.85 -18.87
N ARG A 42 3.09 9.73 -18.28
CA ARG A 42 2.28 8.73 -18.97
C ARG A 42 0.84 8.72 -18.43
N PRO A 43 -0.19 8.55 -19.28
CA PRO A 43 -1.56 8.43 -18.81
C PRO A 43 -1.77 7.09 -18.08
N VAL A 44 -2.42 7.15 -16.92
CA VAL A 44 -2.82 5.98 -16.11
C VAL A 44 -4.27 6.16 -15.70
N THR A 45 -5.13 5.23 -16.11
CA THR A 45 -6.54 5.22 -15.71
C THR A 45 -6.70 4.55 -14.35
N LEU A 46 -7.40 5.22 -13.44
CA LEU A 46 -7.68 4.73 -12.10
C LEU A 46 -8.78 3.66 -12.14
N LEU A 47 -8.52 2.50 -11.55
CA LEU A 47 -9.49 1.43 -11.38
C LEU A 47 -10.31 1.63 -10.09
N GLY A 48 -11.51 1.06 -10.04
CA GLY A 48 -12.19 0.82 -8.79
C GLY A 48 -11.40 -0.20 -7.95
N PRO A 49 -11.31 -0.07 -6.61
CA PRO A 49 -10.58 -1.04 -5.79
C PRO A 49 -11.04 -2.49 -5.98
N ASP A 50 -12.35 -2.71 -6.15
CA ASP A 50 -12.93 -4.05 -6.38
C ASP A 50 -12.66 -4.59 -7.80
N ASP A 51 -12.27 -3.73 -8.76
CA ASP A 51 -11.90 -4.13 -10.13
C ASP A 51 -10.43 -4.55 -10.25
N VAL A 52 -9.64 -4.42 -9.17
CA VAL A 52 -8.22 -4.75 -9.17
C VAL A 52 -8.01 -6.26 -9.09
N ARG A 53 -7.20 -6.78 -10.01
CA ARG A 53 -6.67 -8.15 -9.98
C ARG A 53 -5.48 -8.26 -9.02
N LEU A 54 -5.76 -8.38 -7.72
CA LEU A 54 -4.73 -8.45 -6.67
C LEU A 54 -3.80 -9.67 -6.82
N ASP A 55 -4.29 -10.75 -7.42
CA ASP A 55 -3.56 -11.98 -7.74
C ASP A 55 -2.46 -11.80 -8.79
N GLN A 56 -2.45 -10.66 -9.50
CA GLN A 56 -1.44 -10.32 -10.50
C GLN A 56 -0.36 -9.37 -9.96
N ALA A 57 -0.43 -8.97 -8.70
CA ALA A 57 0.53 -8.06 -8.08
C ALA A 57 1.47 -8.81 -7.14
N GLU A 58 2.77 -8.63 -7.31
CA GLU A 58 3.77 -9.14 -6.37
C GLU A 58 3.84 -8.30 -5.09
N VAL A 59 3.62 -6.99 -5.22
CA VAL A 59 3.61 -6.03 -4.11
C VAL A 59 2.42 -5.07 -4.27
N VAL A 60 1.68 -4.87 -3.19
CA VAL A 60 0.58 -3.91 -3.09
C VAL A 60 0.92 -2.84 -2.05
N PHE A 61 0.88 -1.59 -2.49
CA PHE A 61 0.92 -0.44 -1.59
C PHE A 61 -0.51 0.04 -1.30
N SER A 62 -0.81 0.27 -0.02
CA SER A 62 -2.10 0.79 0.47
C SER A 62 -1.92 2.21 0.99
N ALA A 63 -2.41 3.22 0.26
CA ALA A 63 -2.48 4.61 0.72
C ALA A 63 -3.94 5.01 0.98
N LEU A 64 -4.64 4.18 1.75
CA LEU A 64 -6.05 4.39 2.09
C LEU A 64 -6.20 5.22 3.38
N PRO A 65 -7.34 5.91 3.55
CA PRO A 65 -7.66 6.57 4.81
C PRO A 65 -7.66 5.60 6.00
N HIS A 66 -7.46 6.14 7.20
CA HIS A 66 -7.56 5.38 8.44
C HIS A 66 -8.92 4.65 8.54
N GLY A 67 -8.88 3.39 8.94
CA GLY A 67 -10.01 2.48 9.10
C GLY A 67 -10.41 1.75 7.81
N ALA A 68 -9.79 2.06 6.66
CA ALA A 68 -10.15 1.46 5.39
C ALA A 68 -9.15 0.42 4.88
N SER A 69 -7.93 0.35 5.44
CA SER A 69 -6.85 -0.45 4.83
C SER A 69 -6.94 -1.94 5.13
N ILE A 70 -7.36 -2.34 6.34
CA ILE A 70 -7.29 -3.73 6.84
C ILE A 70 -7.88 -4.72 5.85
N ARG A 71 -9.13 -4.50 5.40
CA ARG A 71 -9.82 -5.36 4.42
C ARG A 71 -8.96 -5.60 3.16
N TRP A 72 -8.35 -4.53 2.64
CA TRP A 72 -7.58 -4.59 1.40
C TRP A 72 -6.19 -5.20 1.60
N VAL A 73 -5.56 -4.93 2.75
CA VAL A 73 -4.29 -5.54 3.12
C VAL A 73 -4.46 -7.06 3.28
N GLU A 74 -5.51 -7.52 3.96
CA GLU A 74 -5.82 -8.95 4.07
C GLU A 74 -6.11 -9.58 2.72
N ALA A 75 -6.90 -8.92 1.87
CA ALA A 75 -7.23 -9.41 0.54
C ALA A 75 -5.97 -9.55 -0.34
N ALA A 76 -5.11 -8.53 -0.35
CA ALA A 76 -3.88 -8.54 -1.13
C ALA A 76 -2.91 -9.63 -0.64
N ARG A 77 -2.71 -9.74 0.67
CA ARG A 77 -1.89 -10.80 1.27
C ARG A 77 -2.43 -12.18 0.93
N SER A 78 -3.75 -12.38 1.04
CA SER A 78 -4.39 -13.67 0.75
C SER A 78 -4.31 -14.04 -0.74
N ALA A 79 -4.20 -13.04 -1.62
CA ALA A 79 -3.94 -13.24 -3.04
C ALA A 79 -2.45 -13.54 -3.36
N GLY A 80 -1.58 -13.56 -2.35
CA GLY A 80 -0.15 -13.87 -2.49
C GLY A 80 0.76 -12.66 -2.62
N ALA A 81 0.24 -11.44 -2.56
CA ALA A 81 1.05 -10.23 -2.65
C ALA A 81 1.70 -9.87 -1.31
N LYS A 82 2.90 -9.29 -1.36
CA LYS A 82 3.43 -8.53 -0.21
C LYS A 82 2.73 -7.19 -0.11
N VAL A 83 2.58 -6.64 1.09
CA VAL A 83 1.82 -5.42 1.34
C VAL A 83 2.62 -4.40 2.14
N VAL A 84 2.60 -3.14 1.71
CA VAL A 84 3.08 -2.00 2.49
C VAL A 84 1.91 -1.05 2.71
N ASP A 85 1.46 -0.95 3.97
CA ASP A 85 0.34 -0.08 4.35
C ASP A 85 0.84 1.28 4.84
N LEU A 86 0.48 2.34 4.13
CA LEU A 86 0.79 3.73 4.47
C LEU A 86 -0.24 4.35 5.41
N SER A 87 -1.34 3.63 5.71
CA SER A 87 -2.33 4.06 6.69
C SER A 87 -1.80 3.95 8.13
N ALA A 88 -2.63 4.33 9.11
CA ALA A 88 -2.31 4.15 10.52
C ALA A 88 -2.77 2.79 11.07
N ASP A 89 -3.57 2.02 10.33
CA ASP A 89 -4.37 0.92 10.87
C ASP A 89 -3.52 -0.24 11.40
N LEU A 90 -2.35 -0.46 10.81
CA LEU A 90 -1.41 -1.51 11.24
C LEU A 90 -0.29 -0.98 12.13
N ARG A 91 -0.28 0.33 12.42
CA ARG A 91 0.76 0.92 13.28
C ARG A 91 0.52 0.54 14.74
N PRO A 92 1.57 0.22 15.50
CA PRO A 92 1.46 0.04 16.95
C PRO A 92 0.74 1.22 17.61
N GLY A 93 -0.18 0.93 18.53
CA GLY A 93 -0.94 1.95 19.27
C GLY A 93 -2.10 2.61 18.50
N ASN A 94 -2.39 2.21 17.26
CA ASN A 94 -3.49 2.78 16.45
C ASN A 94 -4.64 1.78 16.21
N GLY A 95 -4.89 0.87 17.17
CA GLY A 95 -5.93 -0.15 17.03
C GLY A 95 -5.56 -1.30 16.09
N ALA A 96 -4.26 -1.52 15.87
CA ALA A 96 -3.76 -2.62 15.05
C ALA A 96 -4.26 -3.98 15.57
N PRO A 97 -4.58 -4.94 14.67
CA PRO A 97 -4.98 -6.28 15.06
C PRO A 97 -3.96 -6.91 16.01
N THR A 98 -4.42 -7.49 17.12
CA THR A 98 -3.57 -8.23 18.06
C THR A 98 -3.51 -9.72 17.76
N GLU A 99 -4.46 -10.22 16.98
CA GLU A 99 -4.59 -11.62 16.58
C GLU A 99 -4.83 -11.74 15.08
N GLY A 100 -4.56 -12.91 14.51
CA GLY A 100 -4.81 -13.20 13.10
C GLY A 100 -3.68 -12.78 12.15
N PRO A 101 -3.94 -12.82 10.83
CA PRO A 101 -2.88 -12.78 9.81
C PRO A 101 -2.14 -11.45 9.67
N LEU A 102 -2.70 -10.37 10.22
CA LEU A 102 -2.08 -9.04 10.22
C LEU A 102 -1.51 -8.64 11.58
N ALA A 103 -1.65 -9.49 12.60
CA ALA A 103 -1.13 -9.20 13.92
C ALA A 103 0.40 -9.11 13.90
N GLY A 104 0.93 -8.08 14.57
CA GLY A 104 2.37 -7.88 14.69
C GLY A 104 3.07 -7.49 13.39
N ALA A 105 2.36 -6.91 12.41
CA ALA A 105 2.98 -6.36 11.21
C ALA A 105 4.15 -5.41 11.59
N PRO A 106 5.39 -5.66 11.14
CA PRO A 106 6.54 -4.85 11.52
C PRO A 106 6.39 -3.39 11.07
N TYR A 107 6.88 -2.48 11.91
CA TYR A 107 6.89 -1.05 11.63
C TYR A 107 8.03 -0.72 10.66
N GLY A 108 7.72 -0.06 9.55
CA GLY A 108 8.61 0.18 8.41
C GLY A 108 9.73 1.21 8.62
N LEU A 109 10.21 1.43 9.85
CA LEU A 109 11.32 2.34 10.13
C LEU A 109 12.64 1.56 10.04
N THR A 110 13.23 1.56 8.85
CA THR A 110 14.33 0.66 8.49
C THR A 110 15.60 0.80 9.34
N GLU A 111 15.80 1.95 9.97
CA GLU A 111 16.91 2.27 10.84
C GLU A 111 16.82 1.52 12.17
N LEU A 112 15.59 1.23 12.63
CA LEU A 112 15.33 0.55 13.89
C LEU A 112 14.90 -0.91 13.69
N MET A 113 14.12 -1.19 12.65
CA MET A 113 13.40 -2.45 12.49
C MET A 113 13.92 -3.32 11.33
N ARG A 114 15.18 -3.12 10.90
CA ARG A 114 15.72 -3.78 9.70
C ARG A 114 15.61 -5.31 9.74
N GLN A 115 15.82 -5.89 10.93
CA GLN A 115 15.79 -7.34 11.09
C GLN A 115 14.37 -7.89 11.01
N GLU A 116 13.40 -7.21 11.63
CA GLU A 116 11.99 -7.60 11.61
C GLU A 116 11.35 -7.42 10.23
N LEU A 117 11.87 -6.49 9.42
CA LEU A 117 11.38 -6.27 8.06
C LEU A 117 11.84 -7.36 7.07
N PHE A 118 12.91 -8.09 7.38
CA PHE A 118 13.42 -9.12 6.48
C PHE A 118 12.44 -10.29 6.38
N GLY A 119 11.93 -10.55 5.17
CA GLY A 119 10.97 -11.61 4.92
C GLY A 119 9.51 -11.26 5.26
N ALA A 120 9.24 -10.06 5.79
CA ALA A 120 7.88 -9.64 6.10
C ALA A 120 6.98 -9.65 4.84
N ASP A 121 5.75 -10.13 5.01
CA ASP A 121 4.71 -10.09 3.98
C ASP A 121 3.83 -8.85 4.08
N VAL A 122 3.75 -8.24 5.26
CA VAL A 122 2.99 -7.02 5.52
C VAL A 122 3.86 -6.08 6.35
N VAL A 123 3.93 -4.81 5.94
CA VAL A 123 4.67 -3.77 6.65
C VAL A 123 3.75 -2.60 6.95
N ALA A 124 3.74 -2.14 8.20
CA ALA A 124 3.07 -0.91 8.60
C ALA A 124 4.04 0.27 8.41
N ASN A 125 3.85 1.06 7.36
CA ASN A 125 4.74 2.18 7.08
C ASN A 125 4.58 3.29 8.14
N PRO A 126 5.68 3.90 8.60
CA PRO A 126 5.64 4.98 9.57
C PRO A 126 4.81 6.18 9.13
N GLY A 127 4.36 6.95 10.13
CA GLY A 127 3.86 8.31 9.88
C GLY A 127 5.00 9.28 9.55
N CYS A 128 4.66 10.44 8.99
CA CYS A 128 5.67 11.45 8.64
C CYS A 128 6.35 12.11 9.86
N TYR A 129 5.65 12.33 10.97
CA TYR A 129 6.25 12.92 12.18
C TYR A 129 7.14 11.96 12.99
N PRO A 130 6.78 10.67 13.15
CA PRO A 130 7.65 9.70 13.84
C PRO A 130 8.92 9.29 13.09
N THR A 131 9.11 9.72 11.84
CA THR A 131 10.28 9.40 11.00
C THR A 131 11.28 10.54 11.10
#